data_AF-G6F0N9-F1
#
_entry.id   AF-G6F0N9-F1
#
_cell.length_a   1.000
_cell.length_b   1.000
_cell.length_c   1.000
_cell.angle_alpha   90.00
_cell.angle_beta   90.00
_cell.angle_gamma   90.00
#
_symmetry.space_group_name_H-M   'P 1'
#
loop_
_entity.id
_entity.type
_entity.pdbx_description
1 polymer ?
#
loop_
_entity_poly.entity_id
_entity_poly.type
_entity_poly.pdbx_seq_one_letter_code
_entity_poly.pdbx_strand_id
1 'polypeptide(L)'
;MKNATYGFQHIEHRYSVLFQQEIPTKIDIENRINIHDLLTEKYGGDYANEPYMVNLMDINNGKRRDFLTGKEEVEAFQKKDFFAMHNSTLCKVKFFQYVIKQMLANKLIVTSKLWSIWLDKLFESRCNKLIALISGFLAIFGFSCTIITYLITIT
;
A
#
# COMPACT_ATOMS: atom_id res chain seq x y z
N MET A 1 7.89 -1.44 10.03
CA MET A 1 8.88 -0.91 10.99
C MET A 1 8.70 -1.53 12.38
N LYS A 2 8.68 -2.87 12.50
CA LYS A 2 8.39 -3.59 13.74
C LYS A 2 9.61 -4.30 14.35
N ASN A 3 10.79 -4.19 13.74
CA ASN A 3 11.99 -4.93 14.13
C ASN A 3 12.85 -4.11 15.11
N ALA A 4 13.52 -4.79 16.05
CA ALA A 4 14.51 -4.20 16.95
C ALA A 4 15.78 -3.73 16.21
N THR A 5 16.13 -4.40 15.10
CA THR A 5 17.30 -4.05 14.27
C THR A 5 17.02 -2.87 13.33
N TYR A 6 15.76 -2.62 12.98
CA TYR A 6 15.35 -1.51 12.11
C TYR A 6 13.90 -1.08 12.40
N GLY A 7 13.68 0.22 12.59
CA GLY A 7 12.35 0.78 12.86
C GLY A 7 12.32 1.67 14.09
N PHE A 8 11.13 1.83 14.69
CA PHE A 8 10.91 2.75 15.81
C PHE A 8 11.79 2.41 17.02
N GLN A 9 11.82 1.15 17.46
CA GLN A 9 12.66 0.72 18.59
C GLN A 9 14.16 0.99 18.36
N HIS A 10 14.63 0.79 17.13
CA HIS A 10 16.03 1.07 16.79
C HIS A 10 16.34 2.57 16.83
N ILE A 11 15.42 3.41 16.34
CA ILE A 11 15.55 4.87 16.38
C ILE A 11 15.56 5.35 17.85
N GLU A 12 14.65 4.82 18.66
CA GLU A 12 14.58 5.08 20.10
C GLU A 12 15.91 4.73 20.78
N HIS A 13 16.42 3.52 20.57
CA HIS A 13 17.71 3.10 21.12
C HIS A 13 18.88 3.98 20.65
N ARG A 14 18.96 4.32 19.37
CA ARG A 14 20.00 5.21 18.83
C ARG A 14 19.97 6.58 19.49
N TYR A 15 18.79 7.14 19.71
CA TYR A 15 18.64 8.41 20.41
C TYR A 15 19.19 8.33 21.82
N SER A 16 18.77 7.31 22.59
CA SER A 16 19.24 7.13 23.97
C SER A 16 20.75 6.93 24.07
N VAL A 17 21.36 6.20 23.13
CA VAL A 17 22.83 6.04 23.08
C VAL A 17 23.54 7.35 22.73
N LEU A 18 23.03 8.12 21.77
CA LEU A 18 23.68 9.35 21.30
C LEU A 18 23.59 10.49 22.33
N PHE A 19 22.47 10.62 23.01
CA PHE A 19 22.20 11.75 23.90
C PHE A 19 22.23 11.37 25.38
N GLN A 20 22.42 10.09 25.71
CA GLN A 20 22.50 9.58 27.09
C GLN A 20 21.29 9.97 27.96
N GLN A 21 20.14 10.14 27.31
CA GLN A 21 18.89 10.58 27.93
C GLN A 21 17.73 9.73 27.44
N GLU A 22 16.66 9.70 28.24
CA GLU A 22 15.40 9.13 27.79
C GLU A 22 14.79 9.96 26.67
N ILE A 23 14.05 9.29 25.79
CA ILE A 23 13.43 9.95 24.65
C ILE A 23 12.28 10.80 25.18
N PRO A 24 12.24 12.10 24.85
CA PRO A 24 11.25 13.03 25.41
C PRO A 24 9.81 12.70 25.01
N THR A 25 9.62 12.01 23.88
CA THR A 25 8.30 11.61 23.40
C THR A 25 8.40 10.28 22.67
N LYS A 26 7.77 9.25 23.22
CA LYS A 26 7.63 7.95 22.57
C LYS A 26 6.39 7.97 21.67
N ILE A 27 6.50 7.36 20.50
CA ILE A 27 5.35 7.17 19.62
C ILE A 27 4.61 5.93 20.11
N ASP A 28 3.35 6.09 20.52
CA ASP A 28 2.51 5.00 20.98
C ASP A 28 2.39 3.91 19.91
N ILE A 29 2.21 2.67 20.33
CA ILE A 29 2.30 1.50 19.44
C ILE A 29 1.22 1.56 18.36
N GLU A 30 0.01 1.99 18.73
CA GLU A 30 -1.13 2.22 17.85
C GLU A 30 -0.87 3.28 16.77
N ASN A 31 0.02 4.24 17.05
CA ASN A 31 0.40 5.30 16.12
C ASN A 31 1.57 4.91 15.20
N ARG A 32 2.14 3.70 15.37
CA ARG A 32 3.26 3.22 14.55
C ARG A 32 2.76 2.63 13.23
N ILE A 33 2.73 3.47 12.22
CA ILE A 33 2.30 3.08 10.87
C ILE A 33 3.43 2.34 10.14
N ASN A 34 3.09 1.20 9.55
CA ASN A 34 3.99 0.45 8.68
C ASN A 34 3.45 0.44 7.25
N ILE A 35 4.19 1.06 6.33
CA ILE A 35 3.78 1.17 4.91
C ILE A 35 3.61 -0.21 4.27
N HIS A 36 4.46 -1.20 4.63
CA HIS A 36 4.32 -2.54 4.10
C HIS A 36 3.00 -3.19 4.50
N ASP A 37 2.62 -3.07 5.77
CA ASP A 37 1.37 -3.66 6.28
C ASP A 37 0.15 -2.99 5.60
N LEU A 38 0.19 -1.66 5.41
CA LEU A 38 -0.85 -0.92 4.68
C LEU A 38 -1.00 -1.38 3.22
N LEU A 39 0.12 -1.63 2.54
CA LEU A 39 0.11 -2.11 1.16
C LEU A 39 -0.40 -3.56 1.08
N THR A 40 0.02 -4.42 2.01
CA THR A 40 -0.43 -5.81 2.09
C THR A 40 -1.92 -5.91 2.41
N GLU A 41 -2.43 -5.11 3.34
CA GLU A 41 -3.86 -5.06 3.67
C GLU A 41 -4.70 -4.62 2.46
N LYS A 42 -4.21 -3.63 1.71
CA LYS A 42 -4.96 -3.05 0.59
C LYS A 42 -4.86 -3.85 -0.72
N TYR A 43 -3.70 -4.41 -1.02
CA TYR A 43 -3.40 -5.03 -2.33
C TYR A 43 -3.08 -6.53 -2.24
N GLY A 44 -3.08 -7.10 -1.03
CA GLY A 44 -2.64 -8.47 -0.76
C GLY A 44 -1.12 -8.59 -0.59
N GLY A 45 -0.66 -9.72 -0.04
CA GLY A 45 0.77 -9.98 0.18
C GLY A 45 1.62 -10.00 -1.10
N ASP A 46 0.99 -10.29 -2.24
CA ASP A 46 1.66 -10.37 -3.55
C ASP A 46 1.66 -9.03 -4.32
N TYR A 47 1.51 -7.89 -3.62
CA TYR A 47 1.46 -6.58 -4.27
C TYR A 47 2.74 -6.24 -5.04
N ALA A 48 3.88 -6.74 -4.57
CA ALA A 48 5.17 -6.69 -5.25
C ALA A 48 6.05 -7.85 -4.77
N ASN A 49 6.93 -8.34 -5.63
CA ASN A 49 7.92 -9.36 -5.25
C ASN A 49 9.02 -8.76 -4.37
N GLU A 50 9.66 -9.58 -3.55
CA GLU A 50 10.87 -9.17 -2.82
C GLU A 50 12.07 -9.05 -3.79
N PRO A 51 12.91 -8.00 -3.72
CA PRO A 51 12.85 -6.83 -2.84
C PRO A 51 11.75 -5.82 -3.22
N TYR A 52 10.82 -5.57 -2.29
CA TYR A 52 9.58 -4.83 -2.56
C TYR A 52 9.77 -3.47 -3.21
N MET A 53 10.68 -2.64 -2.68
CA MET A 53 10.87 -1.27 -3.16
C MET A 53 11.37 -1.22 -4.60
N VAL A 54 12.33 -2.08 -4.92
CA VAL A 54 12.95 -2.15 -6.24
C VAL A 54 11.94 -2.62 -7.27
N ASN A 55 11.25 -3.72 -6.98
CA ASN A 55 10.25 -4.26 -7.90
C ASN A 55 9.04 -3.32 -8.04
N LEU A 56 8.64 -2.65 -6.95
CA LEU A 56 7.57 -1.64 -6.99
C LEU A 56 7.97 -0.41 -7.81
N MET A 57 9.25 0.00 -7.79
CA MET A 57 9.78 1.03 -8.70
C MET A 57 9.70 0.56 -10.15
N ASP A 58 10.17 -0.65 -10.43
CA ASP A 58 10.22 -1.20 -11.78
C ASP A 58 8.84 -1.24 -12.44
N ILE A 59 7.80 -1.65 -11.70
CA ILE A 59 6.41 -1.65 -12.22
C ILE A 59 5.74 -0.26 -12.25
N ASN A 60 6.27 0.74 -11.54
CA ASN A 60 5.73 2.10 -11.48
C ASN A 60 6.73 3.14 -12.05
N ASN A 61 7.05 2.97 -13.34
CA ASN A 61 7.89 3.88 -14.15
C ASN A 61 9.42 3.67 -14.01
N GLY A 62 9.85 2.49 -13.59
CA GLY A 62 11.26 2.11 -13.58
C GLY A 62 12.07 2.65 -12.39
N LYS A 63 13.27 2.10 -12.24
CA LYS A 63 14.29 2.62 -11.30
C LYS A 63 14.64 4.06 -11.62
N ARG A 64 14.67 4.88 -10.57
CA ARG A 64 15.12 6.26 -10.65
C ARG A 64 16.64 6.32 -10.75
N ARG A 65 17.16 7.29 -11.51
CA ARG A 65 18.59 7.45 -11.81
C ARG A 65 19.49 7.42 -10.58
N ASP A 66 19.08 8.10 -9.51
CA ASP A 66 19.91 8.30 -8.33
C ASP A 66 19.71 7.19 -7.27
N PHE A 67 19.01 6.10 -7.62
CA PHE A 67 18.83 4.98 -6.71
C PHE A 67 20.12 4.19 -6.53
N LEU A 68 20.56 4.01 -5.28
CA LEU A 68 21.63 3.11 -4.90
C LEU A 68 21.10 2.00 -3.98
N THR A 69 21.59 0.79 -4.19
CA THR A 69 21.39 -0.35 -3.28
C THR A 69 22.15 -0.13 -1.98
N GLY A 70 21.83 -0.91 -0.94
CA GLY A 70 22.53 -0.78 0.35
C GLY A 70 24.04 -1.01 0.27
N LYS A 71 24.49 -1.90 -0.63
CA LYS A 71 25.93 -2.11 -0.87
C LYS A 71 26.56 -0.89 -1.52
N GLU A 72 25.92 -0.35 -2.56
CA GLU A 72 26.41 0.84 -3.27
C GLU A 72 26.42 2.10 -2.37
N GLU A 73 25.47 2.25 -1.45
CA GLU A 73 25.51 3.35 -0.46
C GLU A 73 26.69 3.23 0.50
N VAL A 74 27.02 2.00 0.95
CA VAL A 74 28.19 1.77 1.80
C VAL A 74 29.47 2.07 1.04
N GLU A 75 29.57 1.66 -0.23
CA GLU A 75 30.71 1.99 -1.08
C GLU A 75 30.85 3.50 -1.32
N ALA A 76 29.73 4.20 -1.59
CA ALA A 76 29.73 5.66 -1.73
C ALA A 76 30.20 6.35 -0.44
N PHE A 77 29.76 5.86 0.72
CA PHE A 77 30.23 6.34 2.02
C PHE A 77 31.73 6.13 2.21
N GLN A 78 32.27 4.95 1.89
CA GLN A 78 33.69 4.64 1.97
C GLN A 78 34.54 5.54 1.04
N LYS A 79 33.99 5.84 -0.15
CA LYS A 79 34.61 6.75 -1.13
C LYS A 79 34.47 8.24 -0.77
N LYS A 80 33.81 8.57 0.36
CA LYS A 80 33.46 9.93 0.78
C LYS A 80 32.58 10.68 -0.23
N ASP A 81 31.86 9.95 -1.08
CA ASP A 81 30.86 10.50 -1.99
C ASP A 81 29.52 10.66 -1.27
N PHE A 82 29.47 11.65 -0.37
CA PHE A 82 28.27 11.96 0.39
C PHE A 82 27.15 12.54 -0.49
N PHE A 83 27.49 13.09 -1.66
CA PHE A 83 26.50 13.62 -2.59
C PHE A 83 25.67 12.51 -3.22
N ALA A 84 26.32 11.44 -3.71
CA ALA A 84 25.62 10.27 -4.23
C ALA A 84 24.76 9.58 -3.14
N MET A 85 25.30 9.43 -1.93
CA MET A 85 24.56 8.87 -0.79
C MET A 85 23.32 9.72 -0.42
N HIS A 86 23.47 11.04 -0.38
CA HIS A 86 22.37 11.96 -0.10
C HIS A 86 21.28 11.88 -1.18
N ASN A 87 21.67 11.86 -2.46
CA ASN A 87 20.72 11.75 -3.57
C ASN A 87 19.97 10.41 -3.57
N SER A 88 20.64 9.31 -3.22
CA SER A 88 20.00 8.00 -3.04
C SER A 88 19.00 8.02 -1.89
N THR A 89 19.35 8.63 -0.76
CA THR A 89 18.43 8.78 0.38
C THR A 89 17.19 9.58 -0.03
N LEU A 90 17.37 10.72 -0.71
CA LEU A 90 16.27 11.53 -1.24
C LEU A 90 15.43 10.77 -2.27
N CYS A 91 16.07 9.99 -3.16
CA CYS A 91 15.39 9.15 -4.14
C CYS A 91 14.43 8.18 -3.46
N LYS A 92 14.89 7.50 -2.40
CA LYS A 92 14.10 6.55 -1.62
C LYS A 92 12.91 7.21 -0.92
N VAL A 93 13.13 8.34 -0.27
CA VAL A 93 12.06 9.12 0.39
C VAL A 93 11.03 9.62 -0.62
N LYS A 94 11.47 10.19 -1.75
CA LYS A 94 10.57 10.64 -2.82
C LYS A 94 9.80 9.49 -3.45
N PHE A 95 10.33 8.27 -3.44
CA PHE A 95 9.61 7.10 -3.90
C PHE A 95 8.51 6.70 -2.91
N PHE A 96 8.78 6.67 -1.61
CA PHE A 96 7.71 6.43 -0.62
C PHE A 96 6.60 7.47 -0.71
N GLN A 97 6.93 8.75 -0.88
CA GLN A 97 5.93 9.79 -1.10
C GLN A 97 5.07 9.50 -2.34
N TYR A 98 5.69 9.09 -3.45
CA TYR A 98 4.98 8.70 -4.66
C TYR A 98 4.04 7.50 -4.40
N VAL A 99 4.55 6.44 -3.76
CA VAL A 99 3.75 5.24 -3.44
C VAL A 99 2.53 5.60 -2.59
N ILE A 100 2.71 6.40 -1.54
CA ILE A 100 1.61 6.83 -0.66
C ILE A 100 0.58 7.65 -1.44
N LYS A 101 1.02 8.62 -2.26
CA LYS A 101 0.11 9.42 -3.10
C LYS A 101 -0.70 8.56 -4.07
N GLN A 102 -0.05 7.62 -4.75
CA GLN A 102 -0.71 6.72 -5.69
C GLN A 102 -1.63 5.72 -4.99
N MET A 103 -1.23 5.24 -3.81
CA MET A 103 -2.04 4.38 -2.96
C MET A 103 -3.33 5.09 -2.51
N LEU A 104 -3.22 6.34 -2.05
CA LEU A 104 -4.38 7.16 -1.67
C LEU A 104 -5.27 7.48 -2.88
N ALA A 105 -4.68 7.67 -4.05
CA ALA A 105 -5.41 7.90 -5.30
C ALA A 105 -5.98 6.61 -5.95
N ASN A 106 -5.77 5.43 -5.36
CA ASN A 106 -6.12 4.12 -5.95
C ASN A 106 -5.54 3.92 -7.37
N LYS A 107 -4.35 4.46 -7.63
CA LYS A 107 -3.65 4.42 -8.94
C LYS A 107 -2.27 3.75 -8.88
N LEU A 108 -1.93 3.13 -7.75
CA LEU A 108 -0.68 2.40 -7.61
C LEU A 108 -0.73 1.13 -8.47
N ILE A 109 0.27 0.91 -9.31
CA ILE A 109 0.39 -0.31 -10.11
C ILE A 109 1.04 -1.38 -9.23
N VAL A 110 0.39 -2.54 -9.13
CA VAL A 110 0.82 -3.68 -8.30
C VAL A 110 0.82 -4.96 -9.13
N THR A 111 1.55 -5.97 -8.66
CA THR A 111 1.67 -7.28 -9.33
C THR A 111 0.47 -8.19 -9.07
N SER A 112 -0.23 -7.99 -7.95
CA SER A 112 -1.35 -8.84 -7.52
C SER A 112 -2.55 -8.78 -8.49
N LYS A 113 -3.43 -9.80 -8.43
CA LYS A 113 -4.56 -9.98 -9.35
C LYS A 113 -5.45 -8.72 -9.39
N LEU A 114 -5.40 -8.00 -10.51
CA LEU A 114 -6.23 -6.82 -10.79
C LEU A 114 -7.74 -7.04 -10.56
N TRP A 115 -8.21 -8.29 -10.57
CA TRP A 115 -9.64 -8.62 -10.47
C TRP A 115 -10.29 -8.27 -9.12
N SER A 116 -9.63 -8.55 -7.98
CA SER A 116 -10.18 -8.19 -6.66
C SER A 116 -10.22 -6.67 -6.48
N ILE A 117 -9.12 -6.00 -6.82
CA ILE A 117 -8.99 -4.54 -6.79
C ILE A 117 -10.01 -3.87 -7.73
N TRP A 118 -10.27 -4.48 -8.90
CA TRP A 118 -11.27 -3.99 -9.84
C TRP A 118 -12.70 -4.17 -9.33
N LEU A 119 -13.01 -5.30 -8.68
CA LEU A 119 -14.30 -5.52 -8.01
C LEU A 119 -14.52 -4.48 -6.92
N ASP A 120 -13.53 -4.25 -6.05
CA ASP A 120 -13.62 -3.22 -5.01
C ASP A 120 -13.89 -1.85 -5.63
N LYS A 121 -13.17 -1.51 -6.71
CA LYS A 121 -13.37 -0.26 -7.46
C LYS A 121 -14.75 -0.14 -8.10
N LEU A 122 -15.33 -1.25 -8.57
CA LEU A 122 -16.71 -1.25 -9.05
C LEU A 122 -17.68 -0.95 -7.92
N PHE A 123 -17.56 -1.60 -6.76
CA PHE A 123 -18.51 -1.43 -5.65
C PHE A 123 -18.34 -0.11 -4.88
N GLU A 124 -17.18 0.53 -4.96
CA GLU A 124 -16.90 1.78 -4.24
C GLU A 124 -17.64 2.98 -4.85
N SER A 125 -17.91 2.97 -6.16
CA SER A 125 -18.56 4.10 -6.83
C SER A 125 -20.04 4.25 -6.45
N ARG A 126 -20.47 5.49 -6.14
CA ARG A 126 -21.84 5.80 -5.70
C ARG A 126 -22.91 5.34 -6.71
N CYS A 127 -22.61 5.43 -8.00
CA CYS A 127 -23.51 4.99 -9.06
C CYS A 127 -23.70 3.47 -9.06
N ASN A 128 -22.64 2.70 -8.81
CA ASN A 128 -22.73 1.25 -8.84
C ASN A 128 -23.48 0.70 -7.63
N LYS A 129 -23.41 1.38 -6.48
CA LYS A 129 -24.29 1.08 -5.34
C LYS A 129 -25.77 1.28 -5.69
N LEU A 130 -26.07 2.33 -6.47
CA LEU A 130 -27.43 2.65 -6.90
C LEU A 130 -27.94 1.65 -7.97
N ILE A 131 -27.09 1.29 -8.92
CA ILE A 131 -27.37 0.25 -9.92
C ILE A 131 -27.60 -1.11 -9.24
N ALA A 132 -26.75 -1.48 -8.27
CA ALA A 132 -26.89 -2.71 -7.50
C ALA A 132 -28.23 -2.75 -6.75
N LEU A 133 -28.61 -1.63 -6.10
CA LEU A 133 -29.91 -1.50 -5.42
C LEU A 133 -31.08 -1.67 -6.39
N ILE A 134 -31.07 -1.00 -7.55
CA ILE A 134 -32.11 -1.14 -8.58
C ILE A 134 -32.19 -2.57 -9.09
N SER A 135 -31.04 -3.22 -9.35
CA SER A 135 -31.00 -4.59 -9.83
C SER A 135 -31.59 -5.58 -8.82
N GLY A 136 -31.38 -5.35 -7.52
CA GLY A 136 -32.01 -6.13 -6.45
C GLY A 136 -33.54 -5.97 -6.44
N PHE A 137 -34.05 -4.75 -6.58
CA PHE A 137 -35.50 -4.51 -6.65
C PHE A 137 -36.14 -5.18 -7.87
N LEU A 138 -35.51 -5.10 -9.04
CA LEU A 138 -35.99 -5.76 -10.26
C LEU A 138 -36.00 -7.29 -10.11
N ALA A 139 -34.98 -7.88 -9.48
CA ALA A 139 -34.91 -9.32 -9.26
C ALA A 139 -36.03 -9.81 -8.33
N ILE A 140 -36.29 -9.09 -7.22
CA ILE A 140 -37.37 -9.41 -6.29
C ILE A 140 -38.73 -9.30 -6.98
N PHE A 141 -38.94 -8.24 -7.76
CA PHE A 141 -40.19 -8.03 -8.50
C PHE A 141 -40.40 -9.10 -9.60
N GLY A 142 -39.34 -9.49 -10.30
CA GLY A 142 -39.39 -10.59 -11.26
C GLY A 142 -39.76 -11.92 -10.58
N PHE A 143 -39.13 -12.23 -9.45
CA PHE A 143 -39.41 -13.43 -8.68
C PHE A 143 -40.87 -13.48 -8.21
N SER A 144 -41.39 -12.40 -7.65
CA SER A 144 -42.79 -12.35 -7.19
C SER A 144 -43.78 -12.56 -8.35
N CYS A 145 -43.50 -11.96 -9.51
CA CYS A 145 -44.34 -12.10 -10.71
C CYS A 145 -44.36 -13.56 -11.23
N THR A 146 -43.20 -14.24 -11.24
CA THR A 146 -43.12 -15.67 -11.62
C THR A 146 -43.86 -16.60 -10.65
N ILE A 147 -43.83 -16.29 -9.35
CA ILE A 147 -44.56 -17.07 -8.34
C ILE A 147 -46.08 -16.91 -8.54
N ILE A 148 -46.55 -15.69 -8.82
CA ILE A 148 -47.98 -15.42 -9.05
C ILE A 148 -48.48 -16.15 -10.30
N THR A 149 -47.71 -16.14 -11.40
CA THR A 149 -48.08 -16.86 -12.63
C THR A 149 -48.10 -18.37 -12.44
N TYR A 150 -47.16 -18.91 -11.67
CA TYR A 150 -47.15 -20.33 -11.32
C TYR A 150 -48.37 -20.74 -10.49
N LEU A 151 -48.77 -19.92 -9.49
CA LEU A 151 -49.96 -20.18 -8.68
C LEU A 151 -51.26 -20.17 -9.50
N ILE A 152 -51.41 -19.22 -10.44
CA ILE A 152 -52.59 -19.14 -11.33
C ILE A 152 -52.68 -20.36 -12.27
N THR A 153 -51.54 -20.94 -12.67
CA THR A 153 -51.50 -22.08 -13.59
C THR A 153 -51.89 -23.41 -12.92
N ILE A 154 -51.85 -23.48 -11.59
CA ILE A 154 -52.13 -24.70 -10.80
C ILE A 154 -53.57 -24.76 -10.31
N THR A 155 -54.23 -23.61 -10.15
CA THR A 155 -55.67 -23.48 -9.86
C THR A 155 -56.52 -23.57 -11.11
#